data_AF-A0A925LSL9-F1
#
_entry.id   AF-A0A925LSL9-F1
#
_cell.length_a   1.000
_cell.length_b   1.000
_cell.length_c   1.000
_cell.angle_alpha   90.00
_cell.angle_beta   90.00
_cell.angle_gamma   90.00
#
_symmetry.space_group_name_H-M   'P 1'
#
loop_
_entity.id
_entity.type
_entity.pdbx_description
1 polymer ?
#
loop_
_entity_poly.entity_id
_entity_poly.type
_entity_poly.pdbx_seq_one_letter_code
_entity_poly.pdbx_strand_id
1 'polypeptide(L)'
;MAKKAAKKETTGANIGFEAKLWLAADKLRSNMDASEYKHVVLGLIFLKYISDTFDEHHATLVEGKGQYDGANPEDPDEYKAE
;
A
#
# COMPACT_ATOMS: atom_id res chain seq x y z
N MET A 1 -0.30 19.09 -41.86
CA MET A 1 -1.29 18.77 -40.80
C MET A 1 -0.52 18.34 -39.56
N ALA A 2 -0.81 18.99 -38.42
CA ALA A 2 0.00 18.95 -37.21
C ALA A 2 -0.03 17.59 -36.50
N LYS A 3 1.14 17.05 -36.14
CA LYS A 3 1.24 15.91 -35.22
C LYS A 3 1.01 16.43 -33.79
N LYS A 4 -0.13 16.07 -33.22
CA LYS A 4 -0.51 16.37 -31.83
C LYS A 4 0.36 15.52 -30.90
N ALA A 5 1.23 16.16 -30.12
CA ALA A 5 2.05 15.51 -29.11
C ALA A 5 1.15 14.99 -27.97
N ALA A 6 1.26 13.71 -27.63
CA ALA A 6 0.56 13.09 -26.52
C ALA A 6 1.14 13.62 -25.20
N LYS A 7 0.29 14.30 -24.41
CA LYS A 7 0.62 14.78 -23.07
C LYS A 7 0.68 13.58 -22.12
N LYS A 8 1.88 13.25 -21.64
CA LYS A 8 2.11 12.21 -20.63
C LYS A 8 1.74 12.80 -19.26
N GLU A 9 0.55 12.46 -18.75
CA GLU A 9 0.12 12.79 -17.39
C GLU A 9 1.04 12.05 -16.40
N THR A 10 1.85 12.79 -15.65
CA THR A 10 2.78 12.27 -14.65
C THR A 10 2.11 12.30 -13.28
N THR A 11 1.39 11.23 -12.93
CA THR A 11 0.70 11.04 -11.64
C THR A 11 1.61 10.49 -10.54
N GLY A 12 2.90 10.83 -10.58
CA GLY A 12 3.83 10.59 -9.48
C GLY A 12 4.38 11.94 -9.07
N ALA A 13 4.05 12.41 -7.87
CA ALA A 13 4.68 13.60 -7.32
C ALA A 13 6.20 13.37 -7.37
N ASN A 14 6.93 14.15 -8.18
CA ASN A 14 8.39 14.10 -8.21
C ASN A 14 8.90 14.78 -6.93
N ILE A 15 8.92 14.06 -5.81
CA ILE A 15 9.15 14.64 -4.48
C ILE A 15 10.65 14.86 -4.23
N GLY A 16 11.52 14.50 -5.18
CA GLY A 16 12.96 14.80 -5.12
C GLY A 16 13.74 13.88 -4.18
N PHE A 17 13.10 12.83 -3.66
CA PHE A 17 13.73 11.79 -2.84
C PHE A 17 13.65 10.41 -3.48
N GLU A 18 13.05 10.24 -4.68
CA GLU A 18 12.92 8.92 -5.31
C GLU A 18 14.29 8.27 -5.53
N ALA A 19 15.29 9.05 -5.96
CA ALA A 19 16.65 8.55 -6.16
C ALA A 19 17.28 8.04 -4.85
N LYS A 20 17.01 8.70 -3.72
CA LYS A 20 17.49 8.26 -2.40
C LYS A 20 16.77 7.00 -1.93
N LEU A 21 15.45 6.92 -2.15
CA LEU A 21 14.65 5.73 -1.83
C LEU A 21 15.07 4.54 -2.70
N TRP A 22 15.34 4.76 -3.99
CA TRP A 22 15.84 3.76 -4.91
C TRP A 22 17.22 3.24 -4.51
N LEU A 23 18.16 4.13 -4.14
CA LEU A 23 19.48 3.74 -3.64
C LEU A 23 19.42 3.00 -2.30
N ALA A 24 18.52 3.40 -1.40
CA ALA A 24 18.33 2.71 -0.13
C ALA A 24 17.76 1.29 -0.36
N ALA A 25 16.77 1.16 -1.24
CA ALA A 25 16.20 -0.12 -1.63
C ALA A 25 17.24 -1.01 -2.33
N ASP A 26 18.02 -0.47 -3.26
CA ASP A 26 19.05 -1.22 -3.99
C ASP A 26 20.17 -1.75 -3.06
N LYS A 27 20.57 -0.94 -2.06
CA LYS A 27 21.52 -1.39 -1.02
C LYS A 27 20.97 -2.51 -0.14
N LEU A 28 19.67 -2.51 0.16
CA LEU A 28 19.01 -3.55 0.96
C LEU A 28 18.74 -4.82 0.14
N ARG A 29 18.67 -4.71 -1.19
CA ARG A 29 18.32 -5.80 -2.12
C ARG A 29 19.41 -6.88 -2.26
N SER A 30 20.63 -6.65 -1.76
CA SER A 30 21.81 -7.56 -1.79
C SER A 30 21.73 -8.71 -2.81
N ASN A 31 22.31 -8.56 -4.00
CA ASN A 31 22.46 -9.61 -5.03
C ASN A 31 21.24 -10.52 -5.33
N MET A 32 20.03 -10.12 -4.97
CA MET A 32 18.84 -10.92 -5.27
C MET A 32 18.55 -10.80 -6.78
N ASP A 33 18.18 -11.89 -7.45
CA ASP A 33 17.84 -11.79 -8.87
C ASP A 33 16.52 -11.02 -9.05
N ALA A 34 16.31 -10.34 -10.18
CA ALA A 34 15.07 -9.61 -10.44
C ALA A 34 13.83 -10.52 -10.37
N SER A 35 14.00 -11.80 -10.67
CA SER A 35 12.94 -12.81 -10.57
C SER A 35 12.59 -13.18 -9.12
N GLU A 36 13.51 -13.00 -8.16
CA GLU A 36 13.26 -13.18 -6.72
C GLU A 36 12.74 -11.89 -6.07
N TYR A 37 13.23 -10.73 -6.52
CA TYR A 37 12.80 -9.41 -6.02
C TYR A 37 11.30 -9.18 -6.21
N LYS A 38 10.70 -9.67 -7.31
CA LYS A 38 9.25 -9.54 -7.55
C LYS A 38 8.41 -10.20 -6.46
N HIS A 39 8.85 -11.33 -5.90
CA HIS A 39 8.09 -12.06 -4.88
C HIS A 39 8.16 -11.35 -3.54
N VAL A 40 9.34 -10.82 -3.19
CA VAL A 40 9.53 -10.05 -1.96
C VAL A 40 8.75 -8.74 -2.01
N VAL A 41 8.87 -7.97 -3.10
CA VAL A 41 8.20 -6.68 -3.22
C VAL A 41 6.68 -6.84 -3.31
N LEU A 42 6.18 -7.80 -4.09
CA LEU A 42 4.74 -8.03 -4.19
C LEU A 42 4.18 -8.51 -2.85
N GLY A 43 4.92 -9.34 -2.10
CA GLY A 43 4.57 -9.74 -0.74
C GLY A 43 4.51 -8.57 0.24
N LEU A 44 5.47 -7.64 0.17
CA LEU A 44 5.47 -6.44 1.02
C LEU A 44 4.34 -5.46 0.69
N ILE A 45 4.04 -5.27 -0.60
CA ILE A 45 2.89 -4.44 -1.03
C ILE A 45 1.58 -5.08 -0.57
N PHE A 46 1.45 -6.40 -0.71
CA PHE A 46 0.27 -7.12 -0.26
C PHE A 46 0.10 -7.05 1.27
N LEU A 47 1.18 -7.21 2.04
CA LEU A 47 1.14 -7.09 3.49
C LEU A 47 0.78 -5.67 3.94
N LYS A 48 1.35 -4.65 3.27
CA LYS A 48 0.99 -3.25 3.51
C LYS A 48 -0.49 -3.00 3.23
N TYR A 49 -0.99 -3.51 2.10
CA TYR A 49 -2.40 -3.39 1.75
C TYR A 49 -3.31 -4.00 2.82
N ILE A 50 -3.05 -5.23 3.27
CA ILE A 50 -3.85 -5.86 4.33
C ILE A 50 -3.77 -5.06 5.63
N SER A 51 -2.58 -4.64 6.05
CA SER A 51 -2.38 -3.83 7.25
C SER A 51 -3.20 -2.54 7.18
N ASP A 52 -3.19 -1.86 6.05
CA ASP A 52 -3.92 -0.60 5.86
C ASP A 52 -5.43 -0.83 5.91
N THR A 53 -5.93 -1.86 5.21
CA THR A 53 -7.37 -2.19 5.24
C THR A 53 -7.82 -2.62 6.64
N PHE A 54 -6.97 -3.31 7.39
CA PHE A 54 -7.27 -3.72 8.76
C PHE A 54 -7.29 -2.51 9.70
N ASP A 55 -6.30 -1.62 9.61
CA ASP A 55 -6.22 -0.42 10.44
C ASP A 55 -7.40 0.52 10.16
N GLU A 56 -7.83 0.65 8.91
CA GLU A 56 -9.03 1.41 8.52
C GLU A 56 -10.32 0.79 9.11
N HIS A 57 -10.47 -0.53 9.02
CA HIS A 57 -11.62 -1.25 9.59
C HIS A 57 -11.65 -1.15 11.12
N HIS A 58 -10.50 -1.36 11.76
CA HIS A 58 -10.33 -1.21 13.21
C HIS A 58 -10.64 0.22 13.66
N ALA A 59 -10.16 1.24 12.95
CA ALA A 59 -10.49 2.63 13.26
C ALA A 59 -12.00 2.91 13.18
N THR A 60 -12.70 2.29 12.22
CA THR A 60 -14.16 2.39 12.06
C THR A 60 -14.90 1.72 13.23
N LEU A 61 -14.46 0.53 13.64
CA LEU A 61 -14.96 -0.20 14.81
C LEU A 61 -14.75 0.60 16.10
N VAL A 62 -13.57 1.19 16.30
CA VAL A 62 -13.26 2.04 17.46
C VAL A 62 -14.10 3.31 17.47
N GLU A 63 -14.38 3.91 16.31
CA GLU A 63 -15.24 5.09 16.23
C GLU A 63 -16.68 4.77 16.67
N GLY A 64 -17.14 3.53 16.46
CA GLY A 64 -18.35 2.99 17.10
C GLY A 64 -19.64 3.74 16.75
N LYS A 65 -19.73 4.30 15.54
CA LYS A 65 -20.91 5.07 15.08
C LYS A 65 -21.68 4.31 14.01
N GLY A 66 -23.01 4.34 14.09
CA GLY A 66 -23.88 3.77 13.07
C GLY A 66 -23.98 2.24 13.16
N GLN A 67 -23.58 1.52 12.12
CA GLN A 67 -23.68 0.05 12.05
C GLN A 67 -22.72 -0.68 13.00
N TYR A 68 -21.73 0.04 13.55
CA TYR A 68 -20.70 -0.49 14.46
C TYR A 68 -20.92 -0.05 15.92
N ASP A 69 -22.12 0.45 16.28
CA ASP A 69 -22.46 0.83 17.65
C ASP A 69 -22.51 -0.42 18.55
N GLY A 70 -21.60 -0.49 19.52
CA GLY A 70 -21.42 -1.67 20.39
C GLY A 70 -20.52 -2.76 19.82
N ALA A 71 -19.91 -2.56 18.65
CA ALA A 71 -18.92 -3.49 18.11
C ALA A 71 -17.65 -3.51 18.97
N ASN A 72 -17.01 -4.68 19.08
CA ASN A 72 -15.78 -4.83 19.86
C ASN A 72 -14.56 -4.86 18.92
N PRO A 73 -13.71 -3.81 18.90
CA PRO A 73 -12.55 -3.76 18.01
C PRO A 73 -11.52 -4.88 18.23
N GLU A 74 -11.57 -5.57 19.37
CA GLU A 74 -10.67 -6.68 19.71
C GLU A 74 -11.28 -8.06 19.41
N ASP A 75 -12.53 -8.12 18.95
CA ASP A 75 -13.18 -9.39 18.61
C ASP A 75 -12.81 -9.83 17.18
N PRO A 76 -12.16 -11.00 16.99
CA PRO A 76 -11.82 -11.50 15.66
C PRO A 76 -13.02 -11.71 14.74
N ASP A 77 -14.21 -11.91 15.30
CA ASP A 77 -15.43 -12.12 14.51
C ASP A 77 -15.86 -10.85 13.77
N GLU A 78 -15.55 -9.66 14.30
CA GLU A 78 -15.84 -8.36 13.67
C GLU A 78 -14.99 -8.09 12.42
N TYR A 79 -13.90 -8.85 12.22
CA TYR A 79 -13.03 -8.76 11.04
C TYR A 79 -13.23 -9.90 10.04
N LYS A 80 -14.16 -10.82 10.33
CA LYS A 80 -14.53 -11.85 9.36
C LYS A 80 -15.38 -11.19 8.28
N ALA A 81 -14.92 -11.28 7.04
CA ALA A 81 -15.69 -10.81 5.89
C ALA A 81 -17.04 -11.57 5.84
N GLU A 82 -18.13 -10.81 5.71
CA GLU A 82 -19.42 -11.34 5.23
C GLU A 82 -19.33 -11.81 3.77
#